data_AF-A0A351CHW9-F1
#
_entry.id   AF-A0A351CHW9-F1
#
_cell.length_a   1.000
_cell.length_b   1.000
_cell.length_c   1.000
_cell.angle_alpha   90.00
_cell.angle_beta   90.00
_cell.angle_gamma   90.00
#
_symmetry.space_group_name_H-M   'P 1'
#
loop_
_entity.id
_entity.type
_entity.pdbx_description
1 polymer ?
#
loop_
_entity_poly.entity_id
_entity_poly.type
_entity_poly.pdbx_seq_one_letter_code
_entity_poly.pdbx_strand_id
1 'polypeptide(L)'
;MEQIPCIYCGDFFDPSPRHKNQSACKKEVCQKARKAAWQRYKLKHDPAYRANQKSSQQQWLAGKPGYWKAYRKKNPEKAERNRILQRQRNRKARCLPAVVKMDPSLIAKMDPSKPDNFQILGQFWLVPVIAKMDALKVNIVKIPIAYP
;
A
#
# COMPACT_ATOMS: atom_id res chain seq x y z
N MET A 1 21.05 23.60 18.90
CA MET A 1 19.75 22.88 18.91
C MET A 1 20.07 21.41 18.74
N GLU A 2 19.58 20.55 19.61
CA GLU A 2 19.80 19.11 19.48
C GLU A 2 19.03 18.60 18.26
N GLN A 3 19.73 17.87 17.38
CA GLN A 3 19.10 17.26 16.22
C GLN A 3 18.31 16.04 16.66
N ILE A 4 17.11 15.88 16.11
CA ILE A 4 16.24 14.74 16.43
C ILE A 4 16.11 13.81 15.21
N PRO A 5 16.03 12.48 15.40
CA PRO A 5 15.86 11.53 14.31
C PRO A 5 14.42 11.56 13.75
N CYS A 6 14.30 11.48 12.43
CA CYS A 6 13.01 11.35 11.76
C CYS A 6 12.49 9.90 11.83
N ILE A 7 11.27 9.71 12.33
CA ILE A 7 10.64 8.37 12.42
C ILE A 7 10.46 7.70 11.04
N TYR A 8 10.41 8.48 9.96
CA TYR A 8 10.08 7.98 8.63
C TYR A 8 11.30 7.66 7.76
N CYS A 9 12.36 8.47 7.83
CA CYS A 9 13.57 8.25 7.01
C CYS A 9 14.82 7.93 7.84
N GLY A 10 14.76 8.03 9.17
CA GLY A 10 15.92 7.80 10.04
C GLY A 10 16.90 8.96 10.11
N ASP A 11 16.88 9.89 9.15
CA ASP A 11 17.79 11.03 9.14
C ASP A 11 17.57 11.97 10.33
N PHE A 12 18.66 12.56 10.82
CA PHE A 12 18.64 13.64 11.80
C PHE A 12 18.21 14.96 11.14
N PHE A 13 17.44 15.76 11.87
CA PHE A 13 17.03 17.08 11.42
C PHE A 13 16.89 18.06 12.60
N ASP A 14 17.02 19.35 12.29
CA ASP A 14 16.80 20.42 13.27
C ASP A 14 15.30 20.66 13.49
N PRO A 15 14.78 20.41 14.70
CA PRO A 15 13.37 20.64 15.00
C PRO A 15 13.04 22.13 15.01
N SER A 16 11.83 22.49 14.55
CA SER A 16 11.37 23.88 14.64
C SER A 16 11.07 24.24 16.11
N PRO A 17 11.59 25.36 16.64
CA PRO A 17 11.28 25.82 18.00
C PRO A 17 9.78 26.03 18.25
N ARG A 18 9.01 26.30 17.19
CA ARG A 18 7.55 26.50 17.25
C ARG A 18 6.76 25.19 17.37
N HIS A 19 7.37 24.05 17.04
CA HIS A 19 6.69 22.76 16.98
C HIS A 19 7.45 21.72 17.81
N LYS A 20 7.27 21.78 19.13
CA LYS A 20 7.98 20.94 20.12
C LYS A 20 7.83 19.42 19.88
N ASN A 21 6.74 18.98 19.25
CA ASN A 21 6.42 17.56 19.04
C ASN A 21 6.65 17.11 17.58
N GLN A 22 7.67 17.66 16.91
CA GLN A 22 7.95 17.32 15.51
C GLN A 22 8.57 15.92 15.41
N SER A 23 7.88 14.98 14.74
CA SER A 23 8.34 13.59 14.56
C SER A 23 8.85 13.26 13.15
N ALA A 24 8.69 14.19 12.21
CA ALA A 24 9.08 14.03 10.81
C ALA A 24 9.89 15.24 10.32
N CYS A 25 10.95 14.95 9.58
CA CYS A 25 11.73 15.96 8.87
C CYS A 25 10.90 16.65 7.77
N LYS A 26 11.42 17.73 7.20
CA LYS A 26 10.70 18.54 6.19
C LYS A 26 10.55 17.85 4.82
N LYS A 27 11.21 16.70 4.59
CA LYS A 27 11.13 15.96 3.32
C LYS A 27 9.68 15.61 2.99
N GLU A 28 9.28 15.80 1.73
CA GLU A 28 7.89 15.58 1.31
C GLU A 28 7.40 14.17 1.59
N VAL A 29 8.25 13.17 1.36
CA VAL A 29 7.92 11.75 1.58
C VAL A 29 7.57 11.50 3.05
N CYS A 30 8.37 12.03 3.97
CA CYS A 30 8.16 11.89 5.41
C CYS A 30 6.91 12.65 5.87
N GLN A 31 6.66 13.84 5.32
CA GLN A 31 5.45 14.60 5.63
C GLN A 31 4.17 13.93 5.10
N LYS A 32 4.22 13.34 3.89
CA LYS A 32 3.12 12.54 3.32
C LYS A 32 2.84 11.31 4.19
N ALA A 33 3.90 10.60 4.61
CA ALA A 33 3.77 9.45 5.49
C ALA A 33 3.19 9.82 6.86
N ARG A 34 3.61 10.96 7.45
CA ARG A 34 3.04 11.51 8.68
C ARG A 34 1.56 11.80 8.57
N LYS A 35 1.15 12.53 7.54
CA LYS A 35 -0.26 12.85 7.28
C LYS A 35 -1.09 11.59 7.08
N ALA A 36 -0.57 10.60 6.35
CA ALA A 36 -1.24 9.31 6.15
C ALA A 36 -1.41 8.53 7.46
N ALA A 37 -0.38 8.50 8.31
CA ALA A 37 -0.45 7.85 9.62
C ALA A 37 -1.51 8.49 10.52
N TRP A 38 -1.51 9.83 10.60
CA TRP A 38 -2.51 10.59 11.34
C TRP A 38 -3.93 10.34 10.81
N GLN A 39 -4.11 10.34 9.49
CA GLN A 39 -5.42 10.08 8.88
C GLN A 39 -5.93 8.68 9.21
N ARG A 40 -5.07 7.65 9.14
CA ARG A 40 -5.42 6.28 9.56
C ARG A 40 -5.84 6.21 11.02
N TYR A 41 -5.10 6.89 11.89
CA TYR A 41 -5.45 6.99 13.31
C TYR A 41 -6.83 7.64 13.51
N LYS A 42 -7.08 8.80 12.90
CA LYS A 42 -8.38 9.49 13.01
C LYS A 42 -9.51 8.64 12.43
N LEU A 43 -9.32 8.02 11.28
CA LEU A 43 -10.32 7.11 10.72
C LEU A 43 -10.61 5.92 11.62
N LYS A 44 -9.66 5.44 12.44
CA LYS A 44 -9.86 4.32 13.37
C LYS A 44 -10.56 4.76 14.66
N HIS A 45 -10.15 5.89 15.24
CA HIS A 45 -10.54 6.29 16.60
C HIS A 45 -11.61 7.38 16.66
N ASP A 46 -11.91 8.07 15.55
CA ASP A 46 -12.87 9.18 15.52
C ASP A 46 -14.04 8.85 14.57
N PRO A 47 -15.19 8.38 15.11
CA PRO A 47 -16.37 8.05 14.32
C PRO A 47 -16.96 9.24 13.56
N ALA A 48 -16.93 10.44 14.15
CA ALA A 48 -17.46 11.64 13.52
C ALA A 48 -16.62 12.05 12.31
N TYR A 49 -15.29 12.00 12.46
CA TYR A 49 -14.37 12.22 11.34
C TYR A 49 -14.58 11.19 10.21
N ARG A 50 -14.75 9.91 10.56
CA ARG A 50 -15.03 8.85 9.58
C ARG A 50 -16.34 9.09 8.82
N ALA A 51 -17.41 9.47 9.53
CA ALA A 51 -18.70 9.76 8.93
C ALA A 51 -18.62 10.96 7.97
N ASN A 52 -17.96 12.04 8.40
CA ASN A 52 -17.78 13.24 7.57
C ASN A 52 -16.92 12.95 6.32
N GLN A 53 -15.88 12.12 6.45
CA GLN A 53 -15.08 11.70 5.31
C GLN A 53 -15.92 10.91 4.28
N LYS A 54 -16.83 10.05 4.77
CA LYS A 54 -17.73 9.26 3.92
C LYS A 54 -18.75 10.13 3.19
N SER A 55 -19.41 11.07 3.90
CA SER A 55 -20.38 11.98 3.28
C SER A 55 -19.72 12.88 2.23
N SER A 56 -18.55 13.45 2.54
CA SER A 56 -17.76 14.24 1.61
C SER A 56 -17.39 13.47 0.34
N GLN A 57 -17.00 12.19 0.50
CA GLN A 57 -16.70 11.32 -0.63
C GLN A 57 -17.95 11.04 -1.49
N GLN A 58 -19.10 10.80 -0.86
CA GLN A 58 -20.36 10.57 -1.58
C GLN A 58 -20.79 11.80 -2.38
N GLN A 59 -20.74 12.99 -1.78
CA GLN A 59 -21.04 14.25 -2.47
C GLN A 59 -20.11 14.48 -3.66
N TRP A 60 -18.81 14.21 -3.48
CA TRP A 60 -17.84 14.34 -4.56
C TRP A 60 -18.10 13.35 -5.70
N LEU A 61 -18.48 12.10 -5.39
CA LEU A 61 -18.83 11.11 -6.41
C LEU A 61 -20.11 11.49 -7.17
N ALA A 62 -21.12 12.02 -6.47
CA ALA A 62 -22.35 12.51 -7.07
C ALA A 62 -22.09 13.72 -7.99
N GLY A 63 -21.23 14.64 -7.57
CA GLY A 63 -20.88 15.82 -8.37
C GLY A 63 -19.90 15.55 -9.52
N LYS A 64 -19.21 14.41 -9.55
CA LYS A 64 -18.24 14.06 -10.60
C LYS A 64 -18.49 12.65 -11.17
N PRO A 65 -19.66 12.41 -11.79
CA PRO A 65 -19.95 11.15 -12.44
C PRO A 65 -18.93 10.88 -13.56
N GLY A 66 -18.48 9.63 -13.68
CA GLY A 66 -17.54 9.22 -14.73
C GLY A 66 -16.08 9.67 -14.54
N TYR A 67 -15.76 10.47 -13.52
CA TYR A 67 -14.39 10.95 -13.28
C TYR A 67 -13.36 9.82 -13.27
N TRP A 68 -13.62 8.71 -12.56
CA TRP A 68 -12.67 7.60 -12.49
C TRP A 68 -12.49 6.86 -13.82
N LYS A 69 -13.48 6.89 -14.72
CA LYS A 69 -13.34 6.33 -16.07
C LYS A 69 -12.42 7.23 -16.90
N ALA A 70 -12.67 8.54 -16.89
CA ALA A 70 -11.84 9.54 -17.58
C ALA A 70 -10.39 9.56 -17.05
N TYR A 71 -10.22 9.55 -15.73
CA TYR A 71 -8.92 9.52 -15.07
C TYR A 71 -8.08 8.31 -15.50
N ARG A 72 -8.69 7.10 -15.55
CA ARG A 72 -8.01 5.88 -16.01
C ARG A 72 -7.67 5.93 -17.49
N LYS A 73 -8.52 6.52 -18.33
CA LYS A 73 -8.23 6.73 -19.77
C LYS A 73 -7.03 7.68 -19.96
N LYS A 74 -6.95 8.74 -19.15
CA LYS A 74 -5.85 9.72 -19.19
C LYS A 74 -4.54 9.20 -18.59
N ASN A 75 -4.59 8.22 -17.68
CA ASN A 75 -3.42 7.68 -16.98
C ASN A 75 -3.31 6.15 -17.17
N PRO A 76 -3.08 5.66 -18.40
CA PRO A 76 -3.08 4.23 -18.71
C PRO A 76 -2.00 3.46 -17.92
N GLU A 77 -0.80 4.03 -17.76
CA GLU A 77 0.30 3.42 -17.01
C GLU A 77 -0.06 3.20 -15.53
N LYS A 78 -0.60 4.22 -14.87
CA LYS A 78 -1.07 4.12 -13.48
C LYS A 78 -2.21 3.11 -13.36
N ALA A 79 -3.10 3.07 -14.35
CA ALA A 79 -4.20 2.12 -14.37
C ALA A 79 -3.69 0.67 -14.48
N GLU A 80 -2.71 0.40 -15.34
CA GLU A 80 -2.15 -0.94 -15.50
C GLU A 80 -1.33 -1.37 -14.28
N ARG A 81 -0.49 -0.48 -13.72
CA ARG A 81 0.21 -0.72 -12.46
C ARG A 81 -0.77 -1.11 -11.34
N ASN A 82 -1.87 -0.35 -11.19
CA ASN A 82 -2.89 -0.65 -10.19
C ASN A 82 -3.59 -1.99 -10.44
N ARG A 83 -3.83 -2.38 -11.70
CA ARG A 83 -4.38 -3.70 -12.04
C ARG A 83 -3.43 -4.82 -11.64
N ILE A 84 -2.13 -4.70 -11.94
CA ILE A 84 -1.11 -5.68 -11.57
C ILE A 84 -1.02 -5.83 -10.04
N LEU A 85 -0.95 -4.71 -9.30
CA LEU A 85 -0.91 -4.73 -7.84
C LEU A 85 -2.19 -5.31 -7.22
N GLN A 86 -3.35 -5.10 -7.84
CA GLN A 86 -4.59 -5.72 -7.40
C GLN A 86 -4.56 -7.25 -7.61
N ARG A 87 -4.05 -7.74 -8.75
CA ARG A 87 -3.88 -9.19 -8.98
C ARG A 87 -2.98 -9.81 -7.91
N GLN A 88 -1.86 -9.16 -7.57
CA GLN A 88 -0.96 -9.63 -6.51
C GLN A 88 -1.64 -9.69 -5.14
N ARG A 89 -2.38 -8.64 -4.76
CA ARG A 89 -3.12 -8.62 -3.49
C ARG A 89 -4.18 -9.72 -3.44
N ASN A 90 -4.95 -9.90 -4.51
CA ASN A 90 -5.95 -10.96 -4.61
C ASN A 90 -5.31 -12.36 -4.50
N ARG A 91 -4.16 -12.58 -5.15
CA ARG A 91 -3.41 -13.83 -5.04
C ARG A 91 -2.96 -14.11 -3.60
N LYS A 92 -2.34 -13.12 -2.94
CA LYS A 92 -1.93 -13.25 -1.53
C LYS A 92 -3.11 -13.58 -0.63
N ALA A 93 -4.24 -12.92 -0.83
CA ALA A 93 -5.45 -13.17 -0.06
C ALA A 93 -6.02 -14.60 -0.28
N ARG A 94 -5.92 -15.15 -1.50
CA ARG A 94 -6.31 -16.55 -1.78
C ARG A 94 -5.42 -17.58 -1.09
N CYS A 95 -4.13 -17.29 -0.94
CA CYS A 95 -3.16 -18.20 -0.30
C CYS A 95 -3.21 -18.18 1.23
N LEU A 96 -3.95 -17.26 1.85
CA LEU A 96 -4.06 -17.19 3.31
C LEU A 96 -5.05 -18.24 3.86
N PRO A 97 -4.69 -18.96 4.94
CA PRO A 97 -5.57 -19.95 5.57
C PRO A 97 -6.85 -19.30 6.08
N ALA A 98 -7.94 -20.07 6.08
CA ALA A 98 -9.30 -19.59 6.38
C ALA A 98 -9.43 -18.83 7.71
N VAL A 99 -8.60 -19.18 8.70
CA VAL A 99 -8.60 -18.58 10.05
C VAL A 99 -8.12 -17.11 10.05
N VAL A 100 -7.28 -16.71 9.09
CA VAL A 100 -6.77 -15.32 8.97
C VAL A 100 -7.65 -14.46 8.05
N LYS A 101 -8.72 -15.03 7.45
CA LYS A 101 -9.67 -14.35 6.56
C LYS A 101 -10.67 -13.45 7.32
N MET A 102 -10.25 -12.80 8.40
CA MET A 102 -11.08 -11.86 9.16
C MET A 102 -11.32 -10.54 8.41
N ASP A 103 -10.73 -10.33 7.22
CA ASP A 103 -10.99 -9.15 6.38
C ASP A 103 -11.33 -9.57 4.93
N PRO A 104 -12.56 -9.31 4.43
CA PRO A 104 -13.07 -9.78 3.14
C PRO A 104 -12.51 -8.97 1.97
N SER A 105 -11.19 -8.78 1.93
CA SER A 105 -10.51 -8.09 0.83
C SER A 105 -10.39 -8.96 -0.44
N LEU A 106 -11.02 -10.14 -0.46
CA LEU A 106 -11.35 -10.80 -1.71
C LEU A 106 -12.48 -10.02 -2.37
N ILE A 107 -12.15 -9.29 -3.44
CA ILE A 107 -13.18 -8.76 -4.34
C ILE A 107 -13.93 -9.97 -4.90
N ALA A 108 -15.15 -10.20 -4.41
CA ALA A 108 -16.03 -11.25 -4.91
C ALA A 108 -16.16 -11.05 -6.43
N LYS A 109 -15.67 -12.02 -7.18
CA LYS A 109 -15.97 -12.12 -8.60
C LYS A 109 -16.97 -13.25 -8.75
N MET A 110 -18.14 -12.93 -9.26
CA MET A 110 -19.16 -13.91 -9.64
C MET A 110 -18.68 -14.78 -10.81
N ASP A 111 -17.66 -14.33 -11.57
CA ASP A 111 -17.06 -15.08 -12.67
C ASP A 111 -15.70 -15.71 -12.31
N PRO A 112 -15.39 -16.92 -12.82
CA PRO A 112 -14.07 -17.52 -12.70
C PRO A 112 -13.00 -16.56 -13.25
N SER A 113 -12.14 -16.04 -12.38
CA SER A 113 -10.97 -15.31 -12.85
C SER A 113 -10.13 -16.25 -13.69
N LYS A 114 -9.73 -15.83 -14.90
CA LYS A 114 -8.64 -16.49 -15.63
C LYS A 114 -7.49 -16.76 -14.65
N PRO A 115 -6.83 -17.94 -14.73
CA PRO A 115 -5.71 -18.24 -13.85
C PRO A 115 -4.69 -17.11 -13.94
N ASP A 116 -4.09 -16.77 -12.80
CA ASP A 116 -3.10 -15.70 -12.78
C ASP A 116 -1.91 -16.15 -13.66
N ASN A 117 -1.67 -15.47 -14.79
CA ASN A 117 -0.56 -15.75 -15.70
C ASN A 117 0.80 -15.25 -15.15
N PHE A 118 1.08 -15.49 -13.86
CA PHE A 118 2.42 -15.25 -13.33
C PHE A 118 3.33 -16.38 -13.81
N GLN A 119 4.29 -16.05 -14.66
CA GLN A 119 5.34 -17.00 -15.04
C GLN A 119 6.22 -17.26 -13.81
N ILE A 120 6.19 -18.49 -13.30
CA ILE A 120 7.15 -18.95 -12.31
C ILE A 120 8.50 -19.02 -13.03
N LEU A 121 9.50 -18.28 -12.56
CA LEU A 121 10.84 -18.30 -13.14
C LEU A 121 11.60 -19.57 -12.76
N GLY A 122 11.23 -20.17 -11.63
CA GLY A 122 11.81 -21.42 -11.13
C GLY A 122 11.64 -21.57 -9.62
N GLN A 123 12.08 -22.72 -9.13
CA GLN A 123 12.34 -22.96 -7.71
C GLN A 123 13.78 -22.58 -7.42
N PHE A 124 13.98 -21.71 -6.43
CA PHE A 124 15.29 -21.25 -5.99
C PHE A 124 15.50 -21.60 -4.52
N TRP A 125 16.76 -21.72 -4.14
CA TRP A 125 17.17 -21.90 -2.75
C TRP A 125 17.97 -20.67 -2.34
N LEU A 126 17.51 -19.96 -1.32
CA LEU A 126 18.30 -18.91 -0.67
C LEU A 126 19.22 -19.59 0.34
N VAL A 127 20.51 -19.66 -0.01
CA VAL A 127 21.55 -20.24 0.85
C VAL A 127 22.26 -19.09 1.58
N PRO A 128 22.17 -19.01 2.91
CA PRO A 128 22.87 -17.97 3.67
C PRO A 128 24.37 -18.24 3.65
N VAL A 129 25.15 -17.23 3.26
CA VAL A 129 26.62 -17.35 3.15
C VAL A 129 27.32 -17.09 4.49
N ILE A 130 26.72 -16.29 5.37
CA ILE A 130 27.37 -15.78 6.59
C ILE A 130 26.80 -16.44 7.86
N ALA A 131 25.53 -16.86 7.85
CA ALA A 131 24.87 -17.45 9.02
C ALA A 131 24.65 -18.95 8.83
N LYS A 132 24.84 -19.75 9.89
CA LYS A 132 24.45 -21.17 9.94
C LYS A 132 22.94 -21.30 10.03
N MET A 133 22.25 -21.20 8.90
CA MET A 133 20.82 -21.52 8.78
C MET A 133 20.60 -22.38 7.54
N ASP A 134 19.56 -23.21 7.58
CA ASP A 134 19.19 -24.07 6.46
C ASP A 134 18.74 -23.25 5.24
N ALA A 135 18.94 -23.80 4.04
CA ALA A 135 18.57 -23.15 2.80
C ALA A 135 17.04 -22.97 2.71
N LEU A 136 16.59 -21.75 2.43
CA LEU A 136 15.18 -21.44 2.30
C LEU A 136 14.72 -21.68 0.85
N LYS A 137 13.76 -22.59 0.67
CA LYS A 137 13.12 -22.82 -0.63
C LYS A 137 12.16 -21.67 -0.97
N VAL A 138 12.42 -20.97 -2.07
CA VAL A 138 11.59 -19.85 -2.54
C VAL A 138 11.18 -20.01 -4.00
N ASN A 139 9.95 -19.59 -4.31
CA ASN A 139 9.44 -19.53 -5.68
C ASN A 139 9.48 -18.08 -6.18
N ILE A 140 10.30 -17.79 -7.19
CA ILE A 140 10.35 -16.46 -7.79
C ILE A 140 9.35 -16.38 -8.94
N VAL A 141 8.51 -15.35 -8.93
CA VAL A 141 7.48 -15.11 -9.96
C VAL A 141 7.78 -13.84 -10.73
N LYS A 142 7.74 -13.90 -12.06
CA LYS A 142 7.92 -12.74 -12.92
C LYS A 142 6.67 -11.86 -12.84
N ILE A 143 6.86 -10.60 -12.46
CA ILE A 143 5.81 -9.59 -12.51
C ILE A 143 5.94 -8.88 -13.88
N PRO A 144 4.89 -8.86 -14.72
CA PRO A 144 4.94 -8.14 -15.98
C PRO A 144 5.23 -6.66 -15.73
N ILE A 145 6.16 -6.10 -16.51
CA ILE A 145 6.77 -4.80 -16.26
C ILE A 145 5.74 -3.70 -16.59
N ALA A 146 5.10 -3.17 -15.57
CA ALA A 146 4.51 -1.82 -15.57
C ALA A 146 5.00 -1.05 -14.32
N TYR A 147 6.25 -1.30 -13.94
CA TYR A 147 6.91 -0.72 -12.79
C TYR A 147 8.06 0.14 -13.32
N PRO A 148 7.96 1.48 -13.28
CA PRO A 148 9.10 2.29 -12.91
C PRO A 148 9.35 2.13 -11.40
#